data_AF-A0A6J6FSI3-F1
#
_entry.id   AF-A0A6J6FSI3-F1
#
_cell.length_a   1.000
_cell.length_b   1.000
_cell.length_c   1.000
_cell.angle_alpha   90.00
_cell.angle_beta   90.00
_cell.angle_gamma   90.00
#
_symmetry.space_group_name_H-M   'P 1'
#
loop_
_entity.id
_entity.type
_entity.pdbx_description
1 polymer ?
#
loop_
_entity_poly.entity_id
_entity_poly.type
_entity_poly.pdbx_seq_one_letter_code
_entity_poly.pdbx_strand_id
1 'polypeptide(L)'
;MWPVLADSERGIGRPEKAIEMAKDPQVKLLDIDGQIEMKIVVAGARRDLKQTEAAVATLKCAELENETASWAPRLRYAYADALEANGDHKNAQKWFVKSAEIDINQETDANERIKSN
;
A
#
# COMPACT_ATOMS: atom_id res chain seq x y z
N MET A 1 11.34 -7.17 9.71
CA MET A 1 10.70 -6.86 11.02
C MET A 1 10.18 -5.42 11.10
N TRP A 2 10.86 -4.43 10.50
CA TRP A 2 10.44 -3.02 10.56
C TRP A 2 9.00 -2.72 10.10
N PRO A 3 8.53 -3.26 8.97
CA PRO A 3 7.15 -3.00 8.51
C PRO A 3 6.10 -3.43 9.52
N VAL A 4 6.28 -4.59 10.16
CA VAL A 4 5.37 -5.11 11.19
C VAL A 4 5.32 -4.21 12.41
N LEU A 5 6.46 -3.69 12.85
CA LEU A 5 6.52 -2.75 13.99
C LEU A 5 5.82 -1.42 13.64
N ALA A 6 6.08 -0.89 12.44
CA ALA A 6 5.41 0.32 11.97
C ALA A 6 3.89 0.11 11.83
N ASP A 7 3.46 -1.05 11.33
CA ASP A 7 2.05 -1.39 11.22
C ASP A 7 1.39 -1.55 12.59
N SER A 8 2.12 -2.09 13.57
CA SER A 8 1.67 -2.17 14.96
C SER A 8 1.44 -0.79 15.57
N GLU A 9 2.35 0.17 15.35
CA GLU A 9 2.16 1.56 15.80
C GLU A 9 0.93 2.20 15.14
N ARG A 10 0.73 1.98 13.82
CA ARG A 10 -0.49 2.42 13.13
C ARG A 10 -1.74 1.80 13.77
N GLY A 11 -1.74 0.49 14.02
CA GLY A 11 -2.85 -0.27 14.59
C GLY A 11 -3.26 0.16 16.00
N ILE A 12 -2.34 0.70 16.81
CA ILE A 12 -2.65 1.28 18.12
C ILE A 12 -2.96 2.78 18.07
N GLY A 13 -3.21 3.34 16.88
CA GLY A 13 -3.63 4.73 16.70
C GLY A 13 -2.48 5.74 16.68
N ARG A 14 -1.26 5.32 16.30
CA ARG A 14 -0.09 6.20 16.13
C ARG A 14 0.43 6.18 14.68
N PRO A 15 -0.40 6.54 13.68
CA PRO A 15 0.01 6.53 12.28
C PRO A 15 1.22 7.44 12.00
N GLU A 16 1.40 8.56 12.72
CA GLU A 16 2.57 9.42 12.58
C GLU A 16 3.87 8.68 12.91
N LYS A 17 3.83 7.76 13.87
CA LYS A 17 5.01 6.97 14.26
C LYS A 17 5.42 6.00 13.16
N ALA A 18 4.46 5.38 12.48
CA ALA A 18 4.73 4.55 11.31
C ALA A 18 5.46 5.34 10.20
N ILE A 19 5.04 6.58 9.97
CA ILE A 19 5.68 7.49 8.99
C ILE A 19 7.09 7.90 9.45
N GLU A 20 7.30 8.14 10.75
CA GLU A 20 8.62 8.45 11.31
C GLU A 20 9.58 7.26 11.14
N MET A 21 9.13 6.04 11.46
CA MET A 21 9.92 4.81 11.36
C MET A 21 10.40 4.53 9.93
N ALA A 22 9.64 4.97 8.92
CA ALA A 22 10.02 4.87 7.50
C ALA A 22 11.30 5.64 7.15
N LYS A 23 11.66 6.64 7.96
CA LYS A 23 12.85 7.48 7.74
C LYS A 23 14.11 6.88 8.36
N ASP A 24 13.98 5.81 9.14
CA ASP A 24 15.11 5.15 9.78
C ASP A 24 16.08 4.60 8.70
N PRO A 25 17.40 4.82 8.82
CA PRO A 25 18.38 4.28 7.89
C PRO A 25 18.28 2.76 7.70
N GLN A 26 17.84 2.01 8.72
CA GLN A 26 17.66 0.55 8.65
C GLN A 26 16.61 0.14 7.61
N VAL A 27 15.62 0.99 7.31
CA VAL A 27 14.61 0.72 6.26
C VAL A 27 15.28 0.58 4.89
N LYS A 28 16.32 1.36 4.62
CA LYS A 28 17.07 1.30 3.35
C LYS A 28 17.92 0.03 3.22
N LEU A 29 18.15 -0.67 4.33
CA LEU A 29 18.92 -1.91 4.37
C LEU A 29 18.03 -3.15 4.23
N LEU A 30 16.70 -2.97 4.22
CA LEU A 30 15.77 -4.06 3.97
C LEU A 30 15.90 -4.55 2.52
N ASP A 31 15.56 -5.81 2.31
CA ASP A 31 15.31 -6.33 0.96
C ASP A 31 14.10 -5.63 0.30
N ILE A 32 13.90 -5.91 -0.97
CA ILE A 32 12.83 -5.27 -1.74
C ILE A 32 11.46 -5.53 -1.11
N ASP A 33 11.21 -6.76 -0.63
CA ASP A 33 9.97 -7.14 0.03
C ASP A 33 9.73 -6.27 1.28
N GLY A 34 10.72 -6.15 2.15
CA GLY A 34 10.62 -5.29 3.33
C GLY A 34 10.43 -3.80 3.00
N GLN A 35 11.06 -3.30 1.93
CA GLN A 35 10.88 -1.92 1.48
C GLN A 35 9.47 -1.68 0.93
N ILE A 36 8.91 -2.64 0.18
CA ILE A 36 7.55 -2.54 -0.36
C ILE A 36 6.51 -2.61 0.76
N GLU A 37 6.65 -3.55 1.69
CA GLU A 37 5.76 -3.62 2.85
C GLU A 37 5.83 -2.33 3.67
N MET A 38 7.01 -1.73 3.84
CA MET A 38 7.14 -0.43 4.51
C MET A 38 6.36 0.67 3.77
N LYS A 39 6.44 0.72 2.43
CA LYS A 39 5.68 1.71 1.63
C LYS A 39 4.17 1.53 1.80
N ILE A 40 3.68 0.29 1.81
CA ILE A 40 2.26 -0.03 2.02
C ILE A 40 1.80 0.46 3.40
N VAL A 41 2.58 0.16 4.45
CA VAL A 41 2.28 0.58 5.82
C VAL A 41 2.19 2.11 5.94
N VAL A 42 3.19 2.81 5.37
CA VAL A 42 3.26 4.28 5.38
C VAL A 42 2.12 4.92 4.61
N ALA A 43 1.75 4.35 3.46
CA ALA A 43 0.62 4.85 2.68
C ALA A 43 -0.70 4.68 3.45
N GLY A 44 -0.90 3.55 4.13
CA GLY A 44 -2.03 3.35 5.04
C GLY A 44 -2.06 4.39 6.17
N ALA A 45 -0.92 4.60 6.85
CA ALA A 45 -0.82 5.60 7.92
C ALA A 45 -1.11 7.03 7.43
N ARG A 46 -0.71 7.38 6.21
CA ARG A 46 -1.07 8.66 5.59
C ARG A 46 -2.56 8.80 5.33
N ARG A 47 -3.23 7.71 4.93
CA ARG A 47 -4.70 7.70 4.74
C ARG A 47 -5.44 7.88 6.06
N ASP A 48 -4.99 7.24 7.13
CA ASP A 48 -5.56 7.43 8.48
C ASP A 48 -5.51 8.91 8.91
N LEU A 49 -4.46 9.61 8.47
CA LEU A 49 -4.26 11.04 8.68
C LEU A 49 -4.93 11.94 7.64
N LYS A 50 -5.74 11.39 6.73
CA LYS A 50 -6.39 12.09 5.61
C LYS A 50 -5.41 12.77 4.64
N GLN A 51 -4.16 12.30 4.57
CA GLN A 51 -3.12 12.77 3.66
C GLN A 51 -3.12 11.93 2.38
N THR A 52 -4.24 11.93 1.66
CA THR A 52 -4.51 10.98 0.56
C THR A 52 -3.58 11.19 -0.62
N GLU A 53 -3.23 12.42 -0.97
CA GLU A 53 -2.30 12.72 -2.05
C GLU A 53 -0.89 12.17 -1.74
N ALA A 54 -0.47 12.31 -0.48
CA ALA A 54 0.81 11.80 -0.03
C ALA A 54 0.83 10.26 0.05
N ALA A 55 -0.31 9.63 0.33
CA ALA A 55 -0.45 8.18 0.26
C ALA A 55 -0.26 7.68 -1.18
N VAL A 56 -0.94 8.29 -2.15
CA VAL A 56 -0.77 8.00 -3.59
C VAL A 56 0.69 8.18 -4.01
N ALA A 57 1.31 9.30 -3.64
CA ALA A 57 2.71 9.58 -3.97
C ALA A 57 3.70 8.56 -3.37
N THR A 58 3.40 8.02 -2.17
CA THR A 58 4.26 7.02 -1.50
C THR A 58 4.32 5.70 -2.28
N LEU A 59 3.20 5.32 -2.91
CA LEU A 59 3.03 4.04 -3.61
C LEU A 59 3.32 4.12 -5.11
N LYS A 60 3.33 5.31 -5.69
CA LYS A 60 3.65 5.50 -7.11
C LYS A 60 5.14 5.24 -7.38
N CYS A 61 5.45 4.00 -7.73
CA CYS A 61 6.82 3.52 -7.95
C CYS A 61 6.88 2.49 -9.11
N ALA A 62 8.08 2.15 -9.57
CA ALA A 62 8.27 1.25 -10.72
C ALA A 62 7.82 -0.18 -10.42
N GLU A 63 7.84 -0.56 -9.15
CA GLU A 63 7.45 -1.87 -8.64
C GLU A 63 5.97 -2.20 -8.86
N LEU A 64 5.12 -1.21 -9.14
CA LEU A 64 3.72 -1.42 -9.54
C LEU A 64 3.58 -2.26 -10.82
N GLU A 65 4.60 -2.23 -11.69
CA GLU A 65 4.64 -3.01 -12.92
C GLU A 65 5.11 -4.45 -12.70
N ASN A 66 5.51 -4.84 -11.48
CA ASN A 66 5.82 -6.22 -11.15
C ASN A 66 4.53 -7.06 -11.09
N GLU A 67 4.55 -8.26 -11.67
CA GLU A 67 3.41 -9.18 -11.72
C GLU A 67 3.66 -10.51 -11.01
N THR A 68 4.92 -10.81 -10.67
CA THR A 68 5.32 -12.15 -10.21
C THR A 68 5.79 -12.16 -8.75
N ALA A 69 6.14 -11.01 -8.20
CA ALA A 69 6.52 -10.90 -6.80
C ALA A 69 5.31 -11.15 -5.89
N SER A 70 5.55 -11.83 -4.77
CA SER A 70 4.50 -12.17 -3.79
C SER A 70 3.80 -10.93 -3.20
N TRP A 71 4.48 -9.78 -3.14
CA TRP A 71 3.91 -8.51 -2.66
C TRP A 71 3.17 -7.71 -3.74
N ALA A 72 3.27 -8.09 -5.02
CA ALA A 72 2.74 -7.31 -6.13
C ALA A 72 1.21 -7.07 -6.04
N PRO A 73 0.37 -8.09 -5.70
CA PRO A 73 -1.06 -7.85 -5.52
C PRO A 73 -1.34 -6.82 -4.43
N ARG A 74 -0.70 -6.97 -3.26
CA ARG A 74 -0.86 -6.05 -2.12
C ARG A 74 -0.44 -4.61 -2.45
N LEU A 75 0.63 -4.43 -3.21
CA LEU A 75 1.07 -3.10 -3.65
C LEU A 75 0.05 -2.43 -4.58
N ARG A 76 -0.45 -3.16 -5.59
CA ARG A 76 -1.46 -2.65 -6.53
C ARG A 76 -2.76 -2.33 -5.82
N TYR A 77 -3.18 -3.20 -4.90
CA TYR A 77 -4.34 -2.99 -4.04
C TYR A 77 -4.19 -1.72 -3.22
N ALA A 78 -3.10 -1.57 -2.48
CA ALA A 78 -2.86 -0.40 -1.63
C ALA A 78 -2.84 0.90 -2.46
N TYR A 79 -2.33 0.85 -3.69
CA TYR A 79 -2.32 1.99 -4.59
C TYR A 79 -3.73 2.33 -5.09
N ALA A 80 -4.53 1.34 -5.46
CA ALA A 80 -5.93 1.52 -5.82
C ALA A 80 -6.74 2.14 -4.68
N ASP A 81 -6.53 1.64 -3.46
CA ASP A 81 -7.22 2.10 -2.25
C ASP A 81 -6.80 3.53 -1.85
N ALA A 82 -5.55 3.91 -2.11
CA ALA A 82 -5.07 5.28 -1.96
C ALA A 82 -5.66 6.22 -3.02
N LEU A 83 -5.76 5.78 -4.28
CA LEU A 83 -6.41 6.54 -5.36
C LEU A 83 -7.90 6.78 -5.06
N GLU A 84 -8.60 5.76 -4.57
CA GLU A 84 -10.02 5.87 -4.21
C GLU A 84 -10.22 6.87 -3.07
N ALA A 85 -9.41 6.78 -2.02
CA ALA A 85 -9.45 7.72 -0.91
C ALA A 85 -9.15 9.16 -1.35
N ASN A 86 -8.33 9.32 -2.40
CA ASN A 86 -8.02 10.62 -3.01
C ASN A 86 -9.09 11.11 -4.02
N GLY A 87 -10.22 10.39 -4.15
CA GLY A 87 -11.31 10.73 -5.08
C GLY A 87 -11.07 10.36 -6.54
N ASP A 88 -9.96 9.71 -6.88
CA ASP A 88 -9.67 9.24 -8.25
C ASP A 88 -10.25 7.84 -8.47
N HIS A 89 -11.58 7.73 -8.39
CA HIS A 89 -12.31 6.46 -8.51
C HIS A 89 -12.03 5.75 -9.83
N LYS A 90 -11.83 6.49 -10.93
CA LYS A 90 -11.59 5.93 -12.26
C LYS A 90 -10.26 5.19 -12.31
N ASN A 91 -9.19 5.76 -11.77
CA ASN A 91 -7.91 5.06 -11.74
C ASN A 91 -7.88 4.01 -10.63
N ALA A 92 -8.54 4.23 -9.50
CA ALA A 92 -8.69 3.22 -8.45
C ALA A 92 -9.29 1.91 -9.01
N GLN A 93 -10.41 1.99 -9.74
CA GLN A 93 -11.05 0.82 -10.34
C GLN A 93 -10.09 0.05 -11.27
N LYS A 94 -9.32 0.76 -12.11
CA LYS A 94 -8.32 0.12 -12.98
C LYS A 94 -7.25 -0.63 -12.19
N TRP A 95 -6.78 -0.06 -11.09
CA TRP A 95 -5.75 -0.69 -10.27
C TRP A 95 -6.28 -1.83 -9.41
N PHE A 96 -7.53 -1.77 -8.94
CA PHE A 96 -8.18 -2.93 -8.32
C PHE A 96 -8.30 -4.10 -9.30
N VAL A 97 -8.68 -3.86 -10.57
CA VAL A 97 -8.68 -4.90 -11.61
C VAL A 97 -7.28 -5.50 -11.79
N LYS A 98 -6.26 -4.67 -11.97
CA LYS A 98 -4.86 -5.12 -12.10
C LYS A 98 -4.34 -5.88 -10.88
N SER A 99 -4.86 -5.58 -9.70
CA SER A 99 -4.55 -6.30 -8.46
C SER A 99 -5.20 -7.68 -8.47
N ALA A 100 -6.50 -7.74 -8.75
CA ALA A 100 -7.28 -8.97 -8.80
C ALA A 100 -6.77 -9.97 -9.83
N GLU A 101 -6.25 -9.49 -10.98
CA GLU A 101 -5.66 -10.32 -12.03
C GLU A 101 -4.45 -11.15 -11.56
N ILE A 102 -3.68 -10.63 -10.61
CA ILE A 102 -2.45 -11.27 -10.10
C ILE A 102 -2.58 -11.80 -8.67
N ASP A 103 -3.74 -11.59 -8.03
CA ASP A 103 -4.02 -12.06 -6.67
C ASP A 103 -4.46 -13.54 -6.64
N ILE A 104 -3.55 -14.41 -7.07
CA ILE A 104 -3.79 -15.86 -7.21
C ILE A 104 -4.14 -16.50 -5.85
N ASN A 105 -3.54 -15.98 -4.78
CA ASN A 105 -3.69 -16.47 -3.41
C ASN A 105 -4.89 -15.87 -2.67
N GLN A 106 -5.64 -14.95 -3.31
CA GLN A 106 -6.77 -14.24 -2.69
C GLN A 106 -6.38 -13.55 -1.37
N GLU A 107 -5.23 -12.88 -1.37
CA GLU A 107 -4.73 -12.13 -0.23
C GLU A 107 -5.44 -10.78 -0.06
N THR A 108 -6.15 -10.32 -1.08
CA THR A 108 -6.88 -9.05 -1.11
C THR A 108 -8.35 -9.25 -1.47
N ASP A 109 -9.19 -8.29 -1.10
CA ASP A 109 -10.60 -8.23 -1.50
C ASP A 109 -10.80 -7.44 -2.81
N ALA A 110 -9.76 -7.33 -3.66
CA ALA A 110 -9.81 -6.54 -4.90
C ALA A 110 -11.02 -6.90 -5.78
N ASN A 111 -11.36 -8.19 -5.87
CA ASN A 111 -12.50 -8.71 -6.62
C ASN A 111 -13.86 -8.20 -6.09
N GLU A 112 -13.96 -7.91 -4.79
CA GLU A 112 -15.16 -7.34 -4.18
C GLU A 112 -15.24 -5.84 -4.50
N ARG A 113 -14.12 -5.12 -4.37
CA ARG A 113 -14.01 -3.68 -4.66
C ARG A 113 -14.41 -3.33 -6.10
N ILE A 114 -14.10 -4.21 -7.06
CA ILE A 114 -14.49 -4.04 -8.48
C ILE A 114 -16.01 -4.14 -8.67
N LYS A 115 -16.70 -5.00 -7.90
CA LYS A 115 -18.15 -5.24 -8.05
C LYS A 115 -19.00 -4.15 -7.41
N SER A 116 -18.44 -3.42 -6.44
CA SER A 116 -19.14 -2.41 -5.66
C SER A 116 -19.14 -1.00 -6.28
N ASN A 117 -18.60 -0.83 -7.49
CA ASN A 117 -18.50 0.44 -8.23
C ASN A 117 -19.10 0.31 -9.63
#